data_AF-A0A0U0ZTE4-F1
#
_entry.id   AF-A0A0U0ZTE4-F1
#
_cell.length_a   1.000
_cell.length_b   1.000
_cell.length_c   1.000
_cell.angle_alpha   90.00
_cell.angle_beta   90.00
_cell.angle_gamma   90.00
#
_symmetry.space_group_name_H-M   'P 1'
#
loop_
_entity.id
_entity.type
_entity.pdbx_description
1 polymer ?
#
loop_
_entity_poly.entity_id
_entity_poly.type
_entity_poly.pdbx_seq_one_letter_code
_entity_poly.pdbx_strand_id
1 'polypeptide(L)'
;MAGKKIELGASGKVVAANVKRLRNNREYKWLSQQLQALGRDITPLAVRRIEESDRRVDVDDLIALAVALEVSPATLLTPHTGSDPEERVELNGVEMPVAYLWGWLRGDNELPRPDENGIPAFSAVFLSRALPPWRFAELEKEWARNQAHFNAAVARKHGNNGDDQ
;
A
#
# COMPACT_ATOMS: atom_id res chain seq x y z
N MET A 1 -0.57 -39.22 2.74
CA MET A 1 -0.21 -38.23 1.70
C MET A 1 0.10 -36.92 2.41
N ALA A 2 1.37 -36.60 2.65
CA ALA A 2 1.74 -35.31 3.24
C ALA A 2 1.48 -34.22 2.19
N GLY A 3 0.54 -33.31 2.47
CA GLY A 3 0.26 -32.18 1.59
C GLY A 3 1.54 -31.37 1.39
N LYS A 4 1.86 -31.03 0.14
CA LYS A 4 3.02 -30.19 -0.21
C LYS A 4 2.92 -28.88 0.59
N LYS A 5 3.92 -28.59 1.43
CA LYS A 5 4.00 -27.31 2.15
C LYS A 5 3.98 -26.20 1.10
N ILE A 6 2.96 -25.35 1.13
CA ILE A 6 2.91 -24.22 0.21
C ILE A 6 3.98 -23.23 0.70
N GLU A 7 4.93 -22.89 -0.16
CA GLU A 7 6.03 -21.97 0.12
C GLU A 7 5.50 -20.56 0.43
N LEU A 8 6.26 -19.76 1.20
CA LEU A 8 5.91 -18.37 1.46
C LEU A 8 6.20 -17.51 0.22
N GLY A 9 5.17 -16.84 -0.30
CA GLY A 9 5.30 -15.93 -1.45
C GLY A 9 6.00 -14.61 -1.12
N ALA A 10 6.27 -13.80 -2.15
CA ALA A 10 6.97 -12.51 -2.04
C ALA A 10 6.33 -11.59 -0.99
N SER A 11 5.01 -11.41 -1.01
CA SER A 11 4.29 -10.57 -0.04
C SER A 11 4.50 -11.02 1.41
N GLY A 12 4.53 -12.33 1.66
CA GLY A 12 4.76 -12.87 3.00
C GLY A 12 6.17 -12.58 3.50
N LYS A 13 7.17 -12.65 2.61
CA LYS A 13 8.56 -12.28 2.93
C LYS A 13 8.70 -10.78 3.21
N VAL A 14 7.97 -9.94 2.49
CA VAL A 14 7.90 -8.49 2.74
C VAL A 14 7.35 -8.20 4.14
N VAL A 15 6.23 -8.83 4.51
CA VAL A 15 5.66 -8.69 5.85
C VAL A 15 6.65 -9.16 6.91
N ALA A 16 7.28 -10.33 6.74
CA ALA A 16 8.29 -10.84 7.67
C ALA A 16 9.46 -9.86 7.88
N ALA A 17 10.00 -9.32 6.79
CA ALA A 17 11.08 -8.33 6.83
C ALA A 17 10.65 -7.04 7.54
N ASN A 18 9.44 -6.55 7.28
CA ASN A 18 8.90 -5.36 7.91
C ASN A 18 8.62 -5.56 9.41
N VAL A 19 8.09 -6.71 9.82
CA VAL A 19 7.90 -7.05 11.23
C VAL A 19 9.24 -7.04 11.96
N LYS A 20 10.27 -7.68 11.38
CA LYS A 20 11.63 -7.68 11.95
C LYS A 20 12.20 -6.28 12.08
N ARG A 21 12.09 -5.47 11.01
CA ARG A 21 12.57 -4.08 10.98
C ARG A 21 11.88 -3.21 12.03
N LEU A 22 10.54 -3.30 12.14
CA LEU A 22 9.74 -2.47 13.04
C LEU A 22 9.79 -2.94 14.50
N ARG A 23 9.93 -4.24 14.75
CA ARG A 23 10.29 -4.75 16.09
C ARG A 23 11.64 -4.18 16.52
N ASN A 24 12.56 -4.00 15.56
CA ASN A 24 13.91 -3.48 15.79
C ASN A 24 14.63 -4.36 16.83
N ASN A 25 15.33 -3.75 17.80
CA ASN A 25 16.06 -4.46 18.84
C ASN A 25 15.19 -4.90 20.04
N ARG A 26 13.87 -4.70 20.01
CA ARG A 26 12.96 -5.13 21.11
C ARG A 26 12.83 -6.64 21.15
N GLU A 27 12.72 -7.24 22.31
CA GLU A 27 12.59 -8.70 22.41
C GLU A 27 11.34 -9.25 21.71
N TYR A 28 11.40 -10.50 21.22
CA TYR A 28 10.21 -11.21 20.70
C TYR A 28 9.07 -11.27 21.73
N LYS A 29 9.42 -11.34 23.03
CA LYS A 29 8.46 -11.33 24.13
C LYS A 29 7.62 -10.06 24.17
N TRP A 30 8.21 -8.91 23.85
CA TRP A 30 7.48 -7.65 23.81
C TRP A 30 6.36 -7.69 22.77
N LEU A 31 6.67 -8.08 21.53
CA LEU A 31 5.67 -8.12 20.45
C LEU A 31 4.60 -9.19 20.73
N SER A 32 5.00 -10.34 21.26
CA SER A 32 4.08 -11.39 21.71
C SER A 32 3.07 -10.87 22.76
N GLN A 33 3.54 -10.08 23.73
CA GLN A 33 2.66 -9.47 24.75
C GLN A 33 1.72 -8.42 24.16
N GLN A 34 2.19 -7.60 23.20
CA GLN A 34 1.31 -6.64 22.51
C GLN A 34 0.19 -7.36 21.75
N LEU A 35 0.54 -8.43 21.03
CA LEU A 35 -0.42 -9.23 20.29
C LEU A 35 -1.43 -9.95 21.21
N GLN A 36 -0.95 -10.48 22.36
CA GLN A 36 -1.81 -11.07 23.37
C GLN A 36 -2.82 -10.05 23.95
N ALA A 37 -2.39 -8.80 24.19
CA ALA A 37 -3.27 -7.74 24.66
C ALA A 37 -4.38 -7.38 23.65
N LEU A 38 -4.15 -7.65 22.37
CA LEU A 38 -5.15 -7.51 21.29
C LEU A 38 -6.03 -8.76 21.13
N GLY A 39 -5.91 -9.76 22.00
CA GLY A 39 -6.64 -11.03 21.88
C GLY A 39 -6.07 -11.98 20.82
N ARG A 40 -4.87 -11.70 20.29
CA ARG A 40 -4.20 -12.52 19.27
C ARG A 40 -2.94 -13.16 19.83
N ASP A 41 -3.08 -14.33 20.44
CA ASP A 41 -1.93 -15.02 21.07
C ASP A 41 -0.95 -15.58 20.02
N ILE A 42 0.14 -14.84 19.79
CA ILE A 42 1.29 -15.27 19.00
C ILE A 42 2.49 -15.35 19.93
N THR A 43 2.94 -16.57 20.22
CA THR A 43 4.08 -16.81 21.13
C THR A 43 5.38 -16.18 20.62
N PRO A 44 6.38 -15.91 21.49
CA PRO A 44 7.66 -15.35 21.05
C PRO A 44 8.37 -16.21 20.00
N LEU A 45 8.24 -17.55 20.10
CA LEU A 45 8.76 -18.48 19.09
C LEU A 45 8.03 -18.34 17.74
N ALA A 46 6.71 -18.12 17.76
CA ALA A 46 5.94 -17.89 16.55
C ALA A 46 6.28 -16.54 15.91
N VAL A 47 6.51 -15.48 16.70
CA VAL A 47 7.02 -14.18 16.20
C VAL A 47 8.36 -14.39 15.49
N ARG A 48 9.31 -15.08 16.13
CA ARG A 48 10.60 -15.40 15.52
C ARG A 48 10.44 -16.13 14.18
N ARG A 49 9.57 -17.14 14.12
CA ARG A 49 9.29 -17.88 12.88
C ARG A 49 8.63 -17.03 11.80
N ILE A 50 7.82 -16.03 12.15
CA ILE A 50 7.30 -15.05 11.18
C ILE A 50 8.47 -14.29 10.57
N GLU A 51 9.37 -13.75 11.39
CA GLU A 51 10.52 -12.98 10.91
C GLU A 51 11.53 -13.81 10.09
N GLU A 52 11.64 -15.09 10.39
CA GLU A 52 12.44 -16.06 9.63
C GLU A 52 11.74 -16.55 8.34
N SER A 53 10.52 -16.08 8.05
CA SER A 53 9.68 -16.54 6.92
C SER A 53 9.27 -18.02 6.99
N ASP A 54 9.42 -18.63 8.17
CA ASP A 54 9.07 -20.04 8.45
C ASP A 54 7.61 -20.23 8.89
N ARG A 55 6.95 -19.14 9.28
CA ARG A 55 5.52 -19.10 9.62
C ARG A 55 4.80 -18.06 8.76
N ARG A 56 3.65 -18.46 8.21
CA ARG A 56 2.76 -17.57 7.47
C ARG A 56 2.02 -16.61 8.40
N VAL A 57 1.75 -15.42 7.89
CA VAL A 57 0.89 -14.41 8.50
C VAL A 57 -0.44 -14.48 7.77
N ASP A 58 -1.53 -14.76 8.50
CA ASP A 58 -2.89 -14.62 7.97
C ASP A 58 -3.35 -13.15 8.04
N VAL A 59 -4.57 -12.86 7.57
CA VAL A 59 -5.08 -11.47 7.52
C VAL A 59 -5.27 -10.91 8.92
N ASP A 60 -5.74 -11.71 9.88
CA ASP A 60 -5.93 -11.27 11.27
C ASP A 60 -4.58 -11.02 11.97
N ASP A 61 -3.58 -11.86 11.73
CA ASP A 61 -2.20 -11.66 12.14
C ASP A 61 -1.66 -10.36 11.55
N LEU A 62 -1.89 -10.08 10.26
CA LEU A 62 -1.43 -8.86 9.60
C LEU A 62 -2.00 -7.62 10.27
N ILE A 63 -3.31 -7.61 10.55
CA ILE A 63 -3.97 -6.49 11.24
C ILE A 63 -3.44 -6.36 12.67
N ALA A 64 -3.36 -7.45 13.43
CA ALA A 64 -2.85 -7.42 14.81
C ALA A 64 -1.38 -6.95 14.87
N LEU A 65 -0.53 -7.39 13.94
CA LEU A 65 0.85 -6.93 13.81
C LEU A 65 0.92 -5.45 13.49
N ALA A 66 0.08 -4.96 12.57
CA ALA A 66 0.03 -3.54 12.22
C ALA A 66 -0.35 -2.69 13.45
N VAL A 67 -1.37 -3.10 14.20
CA VAL A 67 -1.79 -2.41 15.44
C VAL A 67 -0.69 -2.48 16.51
N ALA A 68 -0.12 -3.66 16.78
CA ALA A 68 0.91 -3.86 17.80
C ALA A 68 2.23 -3.11 17.48
N LEU A 69 2.51 -2.85 16.21
CA LEU A 69 3.67 -2.10 15.74
C LEU A 69 3.36 -0.63 15.45
N GLU A 70 2.12 -0.18 15.70
CA GLU A 70 1.66 1.20 15.49
C GLU A 70 1.85 1.70 14.04
N VAL A 71 1.60 0.83 13.07
CA VAL A 71 1.69 1.15 11.63
C VAL A 71 0.42 0.72 10.90
N SER A 72 0.29 1.14 9.63
CA SER A 72 -0.78 0.66 8.77
C SER A 72 -0.46 -0.74 8.18
N PRO A 73 -1.47 -1.54 7.79
CA PRO A 73 -1.22 -2.76 7.02
C PRO A 73 -0.46 -2.50 5.71
N ALA A 74 -0.69 -1.36 5.06
CA ALA A 74 0.06 -0.95 3.86
C ALA A 74 1.57 -0.83 4.14
N THR A 75 1.95 -0.36 5.33
CA THR A 75 3.35 -0.31 5.77
C THR A 75 3.98 -1.70 5.89
N LEU A 76 3.23 -2.71 6.33
CA LEU A 76 3.72 -4.09 6.41
C LEU A 76 3.79 -4.75 5.02
N LEU A 77 2.92 -4.35 4.10
CA LEU A 77 2.83 -4.88 2.74
C LEU A 77 3.78 -4.21 1.73
N THR A 78 4.35 -3.06 2.08
CA THR A 78 5.28 -2.32 1.20
C THR A 78 6.72 -2.67 1.54
N PRO A 79 7.54 -3.17 0.60
CA PRO A 79 8.97 -3.38 0.83
C PRO A 79 9.65 -2.12 1.37
N HIS A 80 10.51 -2.28 2.36
CA HIS A 80 11.30 -1.16 2.87
C HIS A 80 12.51 -0.93 1.98
N THR A 81 12.42 0.08 1.13
CA THR A 81 13.45 0.55 0.20
C THR A 81 14.20 1.76 0.78
N GLY A 82 15.17 2.29 0.05
CA GLY A 82 15.81 3.57 0.37
C GLY A 82 14.86 4.76 0.20
N SER A 83 15.43 5.98 0.19
CA SER A 83 14.66 7.22 0.00
C SER A 83 14.22 7.48 -1.44
N ASP A 84 14.60 6.64 -2.39
CA ASP A 84 14.27 6.81 -3.80
C ASP A 84 12.85 6.26 -4.09
N PRO A 85 11.87 7.11 -4.43
CA PRO A 85 10.52 6.66 -4.76
C PRO A 85 10.44 5.82 -6.05
N GLU A 86 11.47 5.89 -6.89
CA GLU A 86 11.57 5.15 -8.16
C GLU A 86 12.25 3.79 -8.00
N GLU A 87 12.72 3.44 -6.80
CA GLU A 87 13.28 2.12 -6.52
C GLU A 87 12.23 1.03 -6.87
N ARG A 88 12.61 0.11 -7.75
CA ARG A 88 11.70 -0.88 -8.31
C ARG A 88 11.58 -2.09 -7.40
N VAL A 89 10.34 -2.48 -7.13
CA VAL A 89 9.98 -3.62 -6.29
C VAL A 89 9.07 -4.57 -7.06
N GLU A 90 9.15 -5.87 -6.73
CA GLU A 90 8.29 -6.89 -7.31
C GLU A 90 7.24 -7.35 -6.29
N LEU A 91 5.97 -7.37 -6.72
CA LEU A 91 4.88 -7.99 -5.98
C LEU A 91 4.12 -8.96 -6.89
N ASN A 92 4.15 -10.26 -6.57
CA ASN A 92 3.47 -11.31 -7.33
C ASN A 92 3.77 -11.28 -8.85
N GLY A 93 5.02 -11.04 -9.24
CA GLY A 93 5.43 -10.98 -10.65
C GLY A 93 5.15 -9.65 -11.36
N VAL A 94 4.67 -8.62 -10.64
CA VAL A 94 4.51 -7.27 -11.18
C VAL A 94 5.60 -6.36 -10.59
N GLU A 95 6.42 -5.80 -11.46
CA GLU A 95 7.53 -4.91 -11.09
C GLU A 95 7.14 -3.44 -11.28
N MET A 96 7.28 -2.62 -10.24
CA MET A 96 6.87 -1.21 -10.24
C MET A 96 7.70 -0.36 -9.28
N PRO A 97 7.75 0.98 -9.45
CA PRO A 97 8.28 1.88 -8.43
C PRO A 97 7.60 1.69 -7.07
N VAL A 98 8.35 1.76 -5.97
CA VAL A 98 7.80 1.60 -4.62
C VAL A 98 6.73 2.64 -4.29
N ALA A 99 6.88 3.88 -4.76
CA ALA A 99 5.87 4.92 -4.58
C ALA A 99 4.54 4.56 -5.29
N TYR A 100 4.65 3.86 -6.42
CA TYR A 100 3.49 3.39 -7.17
C TYR A 100 2.74 2.29 -6.42
N LEU A 101 3.48 1.31 -5.88
CA LEU A 101 2.93 0.25 -5.04
C LEU A 101 2.21 0.84 -3.82
N TRP A 102 2.84 1.82 -3.16
CA TRP A 102 2.27 2.50 -2.00
C TRP A 102 0.93 3.15 -2.31
N GLY A 103 0.84 3.90 -3.42
CA GLY A 103 -0.41 4.52 -3.85
C GLY A 103 -1.50 3.49 -4.18
N TRP A 104 -1.14 2.37 -4.82
CA TRP A 104 -2.10 1.29 -5.06
C TRP A 104 -2.64 0.66 -3.77
N LEU A 105 -1.76 0.38 -2.80
CA LEU A 105 -2.18 -0.17 -1.50
C LEU A 105 -3.10 0.77 -0.71
N ARG A 106 -3.00 2.08 -0.95
CA ARG A 106 -3.90 3.08 -0.36
C ARG A 106 -5.18 3.32 -1.17
N GLY A 107 -5.26 2.78 -2.39
CA GLY A 107 -6.38 3.00 -3.31
C GLY A 107 -6.31 4.33 -4.07
N ASP A 108 -5.13 4.96 -4.15
CA ASP A 108 -4.94 6.23 -4.87
C ASP A 108 -4.82 6.03 -6.39
N ASN A 109 -4.32 4.88 -6.83
CA ASN A 109 -4.08 4.54 -8.23
C ASN A 109 -4.24 3.02 -8.48
N GLU A 110 -4.55 2.64 -9.71
CA GLU A 110 -4.60 1.23 -10.12
C GLU A 110 -3.20 0.67 -10.39
N LEU A 111 -2.97 -0.64 -10.34
CA LEU A 111 -1.70 -1.21 -10.79
C LEU A 111 -1.50 -1.01 -12.31
N PRO A 112 -0.27 -0.80 -12.79
CA PRO A 112 -0.02 -0.78 -14.22
C PRO A 112 -0.31 -2.16 -14.78
N ARG A 113 -0.81 -2.20 -16.03
CA ARG A 113 -0.89 -3.49 -16.71
C ARG A 113 0.53 -3.99 -17.01
N PRO A 114 0.78 -5.31 -17.01
CA PRO A 114 2.12 -5.84 -17.28
C PRO A 114 2.75 -5.39 -18.61
N ASP A 115 1.94 -4.94 -19.58
CA ASP A 115 2.34 -4.44 -20.90
C ASP A 115 2.42 -2.90 -20.99
N GLU A 116 2.08 -2.17 -19.92
CA GLU A 116 2.10 -0.71 -19.88
C GLU A 116 3.38 -0.20 -19.19
N ASN A 117 4.31 0.37 -19.98
CA ASN A 117 5.53 1.03 -19.48
C ASN A 117 5.27 2.47 -18.95
N GLY A 118 4.07 2.77 -18.46
CA GLY A 118 3.63 4.15 -18.20
C GLY A 118 2.83 4.33 -16.92
N ILE A 119 2.63 5.61 -16.54
CA ILE A 119 1.71 6.03 -15.49
C ILE A 119 0.30 5.59 -15.91
N PRO A 120 -0.39 4.70 -15.18
CA PRO A 120 -1.74 4.30 -15.49
C PRO A 120 -2.62 5.53 -15.61
N ALA A 121 -3.34 5.60 -16.73
CA ALA A 121 -4.34 6.62 -16.90
C ALA A 121 -5.28 6.55 -15.71
N PHE A 122 -5.55 7.71 -15.11
CA PHE A 122 -6.58 7.86 -14.10
C PHE A 122 -7.81 6.99 -14.45
N SER A 123 -8.15 6.04 -13.58
CA SER A 123 -9.19 5.05 -13.83
C SER A 123 -10.35 5.27 -12.87
N ALA A 124 -11.35 6.02 -13.34
CA ALA A 124 -12.60 6.23 -12.60
C ALA A 124 -13.26 4.90 -12.19
N VAL A 125 -13.11 3.87 -13.04
CA VAL A 125 -13.62 2.52 -12.75
C VAL A 125 -12.90 1.89 -11.57
N PHE A 126 -11.56 1.95 -11.52
CA PHE A 126 -10.81 1.45 -10.37
C PHE A 126 -11.21 2.19 -9.09
N LEU A 127 -11.21 3.52 -9.11
CA LEU A 127 -11.49 4.32 -7.91
C LEU A 127 -12.91 4.12 -7.38
N SER A 128 -13.90 3.95 -8.27
CA SER A 128 -15.28 3.65 -7.86
C SER A 128 -15.41 2.31 -7.12
N ARG A 129 -14.47 1.37 -7.35
CA ARG A 129 -14.43 0.06 -6.69
C ARG A 129 -13.52 0.05 -5.46
N ALA A 130 -12.42 0.80 -5.51
CA ALA A 130 -11.41 0.82 -4.47
C ALA A 130 -11.77 1.76 -3.31
N LEU A 131 -12.43 2.88 -3.60
CA LEU A 131 -12.74 3.90 -2.59
C LEU A 131 -14.11 3.65 -1.95
N PRO A 132 -14.25 3.87 -0.63
CA PRO A 132 -15.56 3.95 0.00
C PRO A 132 -16.42 5.04 -0.66
N PRO A 133 -17.76 4.88 -0.70
CA PRO A 133 -18.65 5.81 -1.40
C PRO A 133 -18.49 7.28 -0.96
N TRP A 134 -18.25 7.51 0.33
CA TRP A 134 -18.05 8.87 0.86
C TRP A 134 -16.77 9.52 0.34
N ARG A 135 -15.68 8.77 0.19
CA ARG A 135 -14.40 9.27 -0.32
C ARG A 135 -14.47 9.51 -1.82
N PHE A 136 -15.13 8.60 -2.54
CA PHE A 136 -15.36 8.76 -3.97
C PHE A 136 -16.18 10.02 -4.27
N ALA A 137 -17.28 10.25 -3.54
CA ALA A 137 -18.09 11.45 -3.70
C ALA A 137 -17.35 12.76 -3.34
N GLU A 138 -16.41 12.72 -2.39
CA GLU A 138 -15.55 13.86 -2.09
C GLU A 138 -14.59 14.16 -3.25
N LEU A 139 -13.98 13.11 -3.80
CA LEU A 139 -13.06 13.19 -4.92
C LEU A 139 -13.74 13.71 -6.20
N GLU A 140 -14.97 13.29 -6.48
CA GLU A 140 -15.79 13.85 -7.57
C GLU A 140 -16.00 15.37 -7.41
N LYS A 141 -16.26 15.84 -6.19
CA LYS A 141 -16.39 17.28 -5.90
C LYS A 141 -15.08 18.02 -6.09
N GLU A 142 -13.96 17.44 -5.67
CA GLU A 142 -12.62 18.00 -5.90
C GLU A 142 -12.35 18.17 -7.40
N TRP A 143 -12.68 17.17 -8.22
CA TRP A 143 -12.52 17.28 -9.67
C TRP A 143 -13.44 18.31 -10.31
N ALA A 144 -14.71 18.36 -9.92
CA ALA A 144 -15.63 19.37 -10.44
C ALA A 144 -15.10 20.79 -10.15
N ARG A 145 -14.55 21.01 -8.95
CA ARG A 145 -13.89 22.28 -8.59
C ARG A 145 -12.66 22.54 -9.45
N ASN A 146 -11.74 21.59 -9.54
CA ASN A 146 -10.48 21.75 -10.28
C ASN A 146 -10.74 21.98 -11.78
N GLN A 147 -11.70 21.27 -12.36
CA GLN A 147 -12.12 21.45 -13.75
C GLN A 147 -12.72 22.85 -13.97
N ALA A 148 -13.56 23.33 -13.05
CA ALA A 148 -14.10 24.68 -13.13
C ALA A 148 -13.00 25.75 -13.04
N HIS A 149 -12.02 25.57 -12.14
CA HIS A 149 -10.86 26.46 -12.03
C HIS A 149 -10.02 26.47 -13.31
N PHE A 150 -9.73 25.30 -13.87
CA PHE A 150 -8.98 25.17 -15.12
C PHE A 150 -9.72 25.86 -16.28
N ASN A 151 -11.02 25.57 -16.45
CA ASN A 151 -11.84 26.18 -17.49
C ASN A 151 -11.88 27.71 -17.36
N ALA A 152 -12.00 28.24 -16.14
CA ALA A 152 -11.97 29.68 -15.90
C ALA A 152 -10.61 30.32 -16.21
N ALA A 153 -9.50 29.64 -15.89
CA ALA A 153 -8.15 30.10 -16.21
C ALA A 153 -7.92 30.13 -17.73
N VAL A 154 -8.36 29.09 -18.44
CA VAL A 154 -8.31 29.01 -19.91
C VAL A 154 -9.15 30.13 -20.55
N ALA A 155 -10.38 30.36 -20.07
CA ALA A 155 -11.24 31.43 -20.57
C ALA A 155 -10.62 32.83 -20.41
N ARG A 156 -9.97 33.12 -19.27
CA ARG A 156 -9.23 34.38 -19.05
C ARG A 156 -8.06 34.55 -20.01
N LYS A 157 -7.33 33.47 -20.29
CA LYS A 157 -6.19 33.49 -21.23
C LYS A 157 -6.61 33.73 -22.68
N HIS A 158 -7.79 33.23 -23.09
CA HIS A 158 -8.34 33.49 -24.42
C HIS A 158 -8.99 34.87 -24.57
N GLY A 159 -9.59 35.42 -23.51
CA GLY A 159 -10.16 36.78 -23.53
C GLY A 159 -9.12 37.91 -23.63
N ASN A 160 -7.89 37.67 -23.18
CA ASN A 160 -6.81 38.69 -23.20
C ASN A 160 -6.00 38.73 -24.52
N ASN A 161 -6.34 37.90 -25.51
CA ASN A 161 -5.66 37.82 -26.81
C ASN A 161 -6.48 38.44 -27.96
N GLY A 162 -7.64 39.05 -27.67
CA GLY A 162 -8.60 39.55 -28.67
C GLY A 162 -8.64 41.07 -28.85
N ASP A 163 -7.93 41.85 -28.02
CA ASP A 163 -8.04 43.33 -27.99
C ASP A 163 -6.84 44.08 -28.62
N ASP A 164 -5.88 43.37 -29.23
CA ASP A 164 -4.78 43.96 -30.00
C ASP A 164 -4.94 43.65 -31.51
N GLN A 165 -5.93 44.28 -32.16
CA GLN A 165 -5.94 44.49 -33.63
C GLN A 165 -6.51 45.85 -34.00
#